data_AF-F3SFZ3-F1
#
_entry.id   AF-F3SFZ3-F1
#
_cell.length_a   1.000
_cell.length_b   1.000
_cell.length_c   1.000
_cell.angle_alpha   90.00
_cell.angle_beta   90.00
_cell.angle_gamma   90.00
#
_symmetry.space_group_name_H-M   'P 1'
#
loop_
_entity.id
_entity.type
_entity.pdbx_description
1 polymer ?
#
loop_
_entity_poly.entity_id
_entity_poly.type
_entity_poly.pdbx_seq_one_letter_code
_entity_poly.pdbx_strand_id
1 'polypeptide(L)'
;MPETQLNGINKEFSEAQDKINKAEEDIKNGQNKIDSLEAPSYNTYTRTTFPGGEGYRTYESIKNNIGNIGNLFPVVLYLVAALVTFTTMTRFVNEERINSGILKALGYSDFDVLKKFICYGTVAGFTGTLLGIALGQYVLPSIVTRTVSNTMIIGGPKLYFYCSFSLLSLIFTLISAVMPTFLVARKELNENTAQLLLPKPPVSGSKILLERIGFIWNGLNFTQKVTARNIFRYKQRMMMTVLGVTGSVALLFAGLGIQSSIGKVVNNQFKEITRFDILAVKKIILVKMSKKKLIIF
;
A
#
# COMPACT_ATOMS: atom_id res chain seq x y z
N MET A 1 -58.04 -63.79 63.83
CA MET A 1 -57.78 -62.34 63.85
C MET A 1 -56.29 -62.11 63.89
N PRO A 2 -55.82 -61.04 63.24
CA PRO A 2 -54.56 -60.99 62.52
C PRO A 2 -53.59 -60.00 63.18
N GLU A 3 -53.27 -60.17 64.46
CA GLU A 3 -52.40 -59.21 65.18
C GLU A 3 -50.94 -59.28 64.73
N THR A 4 -50.43 -60.45 64.37
CA THR A 4 -49.08 -60.62 63.85
C THR A 4 -48.91 -60.10 62.42
N GLN A 5 -49.94 -60.20 61.57
CA GLN A 5 -49.94 -59.62 60.23
C GLN A 5 -50.12 -58.09 60.27
N LEU A 6 -50.98 -57.57 61.17
CA LEU A 6 -51.20 -56.13 61.33
C LEU A 6 -49.95 -55.41 61.88
N ASN A 7 -49.23 -56.03 62.81
CA ASN A 7 -47.95 -55.50 63.31
C ASN A 7 -46.82 -55.56 62.29
N GLY A 8 -46.79 -56.58 61.42
CA GLY A 8 -45.86 -56.66 60.28
C GLY A 8 -46.12 -55.55 59.26
N ILE A 9 -47.39 -55.34 58.89
CA ILE A 9 -47.81 -54.28 57.96
C ILE A 9 -47.54 -52.89 58.55
N ASN A 10 -47.78 -52.67 59.85
CA ASN A 10 -47.47 -51.39 60.50
C ASN A 10 -45.96 -51.10 60.55
N LYS A 11 -45.12 -52.14 60.73
CA LYS A 11 -43.67 -52.00 60.69
C LYS A 11 -43.16 -51.71 59.28
N GLU A 12 -43.67 -52.42 58.27
CA GLU A 12 -43.37 -52.15 56.86
C GLU A 12 -43.85 -50.75 56.43
N PHE A 13 -45.01 -50.30 56.93
CA PHE A 13 -45.53 -48.96 56.68
C PHE A 13 -44.64 -47.87 57.32
N SER A 14 -44.17 -48.08 58.55
CA SER A 14 -43.21 -47.16 59.20
C SER A 14 -41.87 -47.12 58.47
N GLU A 15 -41.33 -48.27 58.06
CA GLU A 15 -40.08 -48.34 57.29
C GLU A 15 -40.23 -47.73 55.89
N ALA A 16 -41.39 -47.87 55.25
CA ALA A 16 -41.72 -47.22 53.99
C ALA A 16 -41.84 -45.70 54.16
N GLN A 17 -42.49 -45.23 55.23
CA GLN A 17 -42.59 -43.81 55.54
C GLN A 17 -41.23 -43.18 55.82
N ASP A 18 -40.35 -43.86 56.56
CA ASP A 18 -38.98 -43.40 56.80
C ASP A 18 -38.15 -43.32 55.52
N LYS A 19 -38.34 -44.26 54.58
CA LYS A 19 -37.70 -44.22 53.25
C LYS A 19 -38.24 -43.07 52.39
N ILE A 20 -39.54 -42.80 52.43
CA ILE A 20 -40.16 -41.67 51.72
C ILE A 20 -39.63 -40.35 52.29
N ASN A 21 -39.62 -40.19 53.61
CA ASN A 21 -39.11 -38.98 54.27
C ASN A 21 -37.63 -38.73 53.94
N LYS A 22 -36.80 -39.78 53.94
CA LYS A 22 -35.39 -39.67 53.50
C LYS A 22 -35.26 -39.31 52.02
N ALA A 23 -36.05 -39.92 51.15
CA ALA A 23 -36.05 -39.61 49.73
C ALA A 23 -36.51 -38.15 49.48
N GLU A 24 -37.49 -37.65 50.22
CA GLU A 24 -37.92 -36.25 50.17
C GLU A 24 -36.83 -35.29 50.66
N GLU A 25 -36.12 -35.65 51.74
CA GLU A 25 -34.99 -34.89 52.24
C GLU A 25 -33.83 -34.87 51.24
N ASP A 26 -33.51 -35.99 50.60
CA ASP A 26 -32.49 -36.09 49.56
C ASP A 26 -32.85 -35.30 48.30
N ILE A 27 -34.13 -35.31 47.90
CA ILE A 27 -34.64 -34.48 46.79
C ILE A 27 -34.52 -32.99 47.15
N LYS A 28 -34.91 -32.60 48.37
CA LYS A 28 -34.80 -31.21 48.84
C LYS A 28 -33.34 -30.75 48.91
N ASN A 29 -32.44 -31.60 49.38
CA ASN A 29 -31.00 -31.35 49.41
C ASN A 29 -30.41 -31.28 48.00
N GLY A 30 -30.89 -32.10 47.07
CA GLY A 30 -30.53 -32.05 45.65
C GLY A 30 -30.98 -30.74 45.00
N GLN A 31 -32.21 -30.30 45.27
CA GLN A 31 -32.76 -29.05 44.73
C GLN A 31 -31.98 -27.84 45.27
N ASN A 32 -31.72 -27.80 46.58
CA ASN A 32 -30.90 -26.74 47.18
C ASN A 32 -29.49 -26.67 46.59
N LYS A 33 -28.88 -27.82 46.25
CA LYS A 33 -27.59 -27.86 45.56
C LYS A 33 -27.69 -27.27 44.17
N ILE A 34 -28.72 -27.61 43.39
CA ILE A 34 -28.94 -27.06 42.05
C ILE A 34 -29.18 -25.55 42.12
N ASP A 35 -30.01 -25.09 43.05
CA ASP A 35 -30.34 -23.67 43.22
C ASP A 35 -29.14 -22.84 43.72
N SER A 36 -28.20 -23.49 44.42
CA SER A 36 -26.94 -22.86 44.84
C SER A 36 -25.86 -22.80 43.75
N LEU A 37 -26.07 -23.46 42.59
CA LEU A 37 -25.15 -23.34 41.47
C LEU A 37 -25.36 -22.00 40.77
N GLU A 38 -24.31 -21.18 40.71
CA GLU A 38 -24.33 -19.98 39.89
C GLU A 38 -24.51 -20.34 38.41
N ALA A 39 -25.40 -19.62 37.72
CA ALA A 39 -25.61 -19.83 36.30
C ALA A 39 -24.28 -19.64 35.54
N PRO A 40 -23.88 -20.59 34.67
CA PRO A 40 -22.61 -20.48 33.97
C PRO A 40 -22.61 -19.26 33.05
N SER A 41 -21.59 -18.42 33.21
CA SER A 41 -21.30 -17.31 32.29
C SER A 41 -20.71 -17.88 31.00
N TYR A 42 -21.48 -17.81 29.91
CA TYR A 42 -20.98 -18.13 28.57
C TYR A 42 -20.45 -16.87 27.91
N ASN A 43 -19.13 -16.79 27.75
CA ASN A 43 -18.51 -15.73 26.95
C ASN A 43 -18.34 -16.22 25.51
N THR A 44 -18.98 -15.55 24.57
CA THR A 44 -18.77 -15.78 23.14
C THR A 44 -17.73 -14.80 22.62
N TYR A 45 -16.66 -15.34 22.05
CA TYR A 45 -15.57 -14.54 21.49
C TYR A 45 -15.60 -14.59 19.98
N THR A 46 -15.48 -13.43 19.35
CA THR A 46 -15.14 -13.28 17.93
C THR A 46 -13.62 -13.35 17.80
N ARG A 47 -13.11 -13.60 16.59
CA ARG A 47 -11.66 -13.62 16.28
C ARG A 47 -10.90 -12.37 16.78
N THR A 48 -11.60 -11.25 16.93
CA THR A 48 -11.07 -9.96 17.40
C THR A 48 -11.27 -9.71 18.89
N THR A 49 -12.20 -10.40 19.55
CA THR A 49 -12.50 -10.22 20.99
C THR A 49 -11.95 -11.36 21.86
N PHE A 50 -11.41 -12.42 21.24
CA PHE A 50 -10.76 -13.52 21.93
C PHE A 50 -9.52 -13.01 22.70
N PRO A 51 -9.35 -13.36 23.99
CA PRO A 51 -8.15 -13.04 24.75
C PRO A 51 -6.89 -13.60 24.07
N GLY A 52 -5.96 -12.72 23.69
CA GLY A 52 -4.78 -13.08 22.88
C GLY A 52 -4.98 -12.98 21.36
N GLY A 53 -6.17 -12.55 20.90
CA GLY A 53 -6.51 -12.31 19.50
C GLY A 53 -5.98 -10.98 18.92
N GLU A 54 -5.23 -10.19 19.69
CA GLU A 54 -4.66 -8.90 19.26
C GLU A 54 -3.76 -9.00 18.02
N GLY A 55 -3.19 -10.18 17.76
CA GLY A 55 -2.45 -10.47 16.53
C GLY A 55 -3.31 -10.28 15.27
N TYR A 56 -4.60 -10.65 15.30
CA TYR A 56 -5.50 -10.48 14.17
C TYR A 56 -5.81 -9.01 13.90
N ARG A 57 -6.07 -8.22 14.94
CA ARG A 57 -6.29 -6.77 14.82
C ARG A 57 -5.05 -6.05 14.31
N THR A 58 -3.88 -6.44 14.81
CA THR A 58 -2.59 -5.89 14.38
C THR A 58 -2.34 -6.21 12.90
N TYR A 59 -2.57 -7.46 12.49
CA TYR A 59 -2.40 -7.86 11.10
C TYR A 59 -3.40 -7.15 10.17
N GLU A 60 -4.66 -7.00 10.58
CA GLU A 60 -5.65 -6.23 9.83
C GLU A 60 -5.24 -4.77 9.67
N SER A 61 -4.73 -4.15 10.73
CA SER A 61 -4.22 -2.78 10.68
C SER A 61 -3.03 -2.67 9.72
N ILE A 62 -2.06 -3.59 9.80
CA ILE A 62 -0.91 -3.62 8.88
C ILE A 62 -1.37 -3.80 7.43
N LYS A 63 -2.29 -4.73 7.17
CA LYS A 63 -2.88 -4.95 5.83
C LYS A 63 -3.51 -3.67 5.29
N ASN A 64 -4.32 -2.97 6.09
CA ASN A 64 -4.99 -1.75 5.67
C ASN A 64 -3.99 -0.61 5.42
N ASN A 65 -2.99 -0.44 6.27
CA ASN A 65 -1.95 0.57 6.09
C ASN A 65 -1.10 0.31 4.84
N ILE A 66 -0.67 -0.93 4.61
CA ILE A 66 0.07 -1.32 3.40
C ILE A 66 -0.81 -1.13 2.16
N GLY A 67 -2.11 -1.46 2.23
CA GLY A 67 -3.05 -1.24 1.13
C GLY A 67 -3.22 0.24 0.79
N ASN A 68 -3.33 1.12 1.79
CA ASN A 68 -3.43 2.57 1.59
C ASN A 68 -2.17 3.14 0.92
N ILE A 69 -0.99 2.70 1.37
CA ILE A 69 0.30 3.03 0.73
C ILE A 69 0.32 2.51 -0.71
N GLY A 70 -0.11 1.25 -0.92
CA GLY A 70 -0.19 0.61 -2.23
C GLY A 70 -1.13 1.29 -3.21
N ASN A 71 -2.13 2.04 -2.76
CA ASN A 71 -3.03 2.79 -3.63
C ASN A 71 -2.49 4.18 -4.01
N LEU A 72 -1.75 4.84 -3.12
CA LEU A 72 -1.25 6.21 -3.34
C LEU A 72 0.03 6.25 -4.17
N PHE A 73 0.99 5.37 -3.87
CA PHE A 73 2.33 5.41 -4.48
C PHE A 73 2.30 5.19 -6.01
N PRO A 74 1.52 4.24 -6.57
CA PRO A 74 1.49 4.03 -8.01
C PRO A 74 1.05 5.26 -8.80
N VAL A 75 0.11 6.06 -8.27
CA VAL A 75 -0.35 7.30 -8.94
C VAL A 75 0.81 8.29 -9.09
N VAL A 76 1.53 8.54 -7.99
CA VAL A 76 2.65 9.50 -7.99
C VAL A 76 3.81 8.99 -8.83
N LEU A 77 4.18 7.71 -8.68
CA LEU A 77 5.25 7.08 -9.46
C LEU A 77 4.94 7.06 -10.95
N TYR A 78 3.69 6.78 -11.32
CA TYR A 78 3.25 6.83 -12.70
C TYR A 78 3.34 8.24 -13.28
N LEU A 79 2.92 9.28 -12.55
CA LEU A 79 3.03 10.67 -13.02
C LEU A 79 4.48 11.06 -13.29
N VAL A 80 5.41 10.69 -12.39
CA VAL A 80 6.84 10.93 -12.58
C VAL A 80 7.37 10.16 -13.79
N ALA A 81 7.05 8.87 -13.90
CA ALA A 81 7.48 8.03 -15.03
C ALA A 81 6.92 8.53 -16.37
N ALA A 82 5.64 8.92 -16.41
CA ALA A 82 4.99 9.47 -17.58
C ALA A 82 5.62 10.80 -18.00
N LEU A 83 5.91 11.68 -17.03
CA LEU A 83 6.63 12.91 -17.28
C LEU A 83 7.99 12.61 -17.92
N VAL A 84 8.82 11.78 -17.27
CA VAL A 84 10.17 11.38 -17.76
C VAL A 84 10.09 10.79 -19.16
N THR A 85 9.20 9.83 -19.39
CA THR A 85 8.99 9.19 -20.70
C THR A 85 8.59 10.20 -21.77
N PHE A 86 7.68 11.12 -21.44
CA PHE A 86 7.30 12.21 -22.33
C PHE A 86 8.51 13.06 -22.73
N THR A 87 9.41 13.37 -21.77
CA THR A 87 10.64 14.12 -22.05
C THR A 87 11.56 13.39 -23.00
N THR A 88 11.77 12.10 -22.75
CA THR A 88 12.76 11.28 -23.43
C THR A 88 12.31 11.02 -24.85
N MET A 89 11.02 10.73 -25.05
CA MET A 89 10.43 10.57 -26.37
C MET A 89 10.43 11.89 -27.15
N THR A 90 10.11 13.02 -26.50
CA THR A 90 10.22 14.33 -27.15
C THR A 90 11.65 14.60 -27.60
N ARG A 91 12.65 14.32 -26.75
CA ARG A 91 14.06 14.49 -27.08
C ARG A 91 14.49 13.59 -28.24
N PHE A 92 14.10 12.33 -28.20
CA PHE A 92 14.38 11.35 -29.25
C PHE A 92 13.88 11.80 -30.62
N VAL A 93 12.64 12.30 -30.70
CA VAL A 93 12.09 12.83 -31.97
C VAL A 93 12.89 14.04 -32.47
N ASN A 94 13.25 14.98 -31.57
CA ASN A 94 14.04 16.16 -31.96
C ASN A 94 15.46 15.79 -32.43
N GLU A 95 16.09 14.80 -31.82
CA GLU A 95 17.42 14.31 -32.23
C GLU A 95 17.37 13.62 -33.61
N GLU A 96 16.27 12.90 -33.90
CA GLU A 96 16.01 12.24 -35.19
C GLU A 96 15.35 13.15 -36.25
N ARG A 97 15.27 14.46 -36.00
CA ARG A 97 14.64 15.44 -36.89
C ARG A 97 15.26 15.47 -38.29
N ILE A 98 16.60 15.51 -38.37
CA ILE A 98 17.32 15.55 -39.65
C ILE A 98 17.10 14.25 -40.44
N ASN A 99 17.19 13.10 -39.76
CA ASN A 99 16.92 11.80 -40.37
C ASN A 99 15.49 11.68 -40.91
N SER A 100 14.53 12.25 -40.18
CA SER A 100 13.13 12.34 -40.63
C SER A 100 12.98 13.23 -41.87
N GLY A 101 13.73 14.34 -41.94
CA GLY A 101 13.81 15.20 -43.13
C GLY A 101 14.39 14.49 -44.35
N ILE A 102 15.43 13.67 -44.17
CA ILE A 102 16.04 12.87 -45.25
C ILE A 102 15.03 11.86 -45.81
N LEU A 103 14.31 11.13 -44.94
CA LEU A 103 13.28 10.18 -45.38
C LEU A 103 12.17 10.88 -46.17
N LYS A 104 11.71 12.05 -45.72
CA LYS A 104 10.72 12.85 -46.44
C LYS A 104 11.25 13.38 -47.79
N ALA A 105 12.54 13.72 -47.86
CA ALA A 105 13.19 14.12 -49.12
C ALA A 105 13.33 12.95 -50.12
N LEU A 106 13.47 11.71 -49.63
CA LEU A 106 13.47 10.50 -50.44
C LEU A 106 12.06 10.07 -50.92
N GLY A 107 11.01 10.81 -50.54
CA GLY A 107 9.63 10.56 -50.97
C GLY A 107 8.79 9.69 -50.02
N TYR A 108 9.27 9.40 -48.81
CA TYR A 108 8.44 8.72 -47.80
C TYR A 108 7.31 9.64 -47.30
N SER A 109 6.15 9.03 -47.02
CA SER A 109 5.02 9.75 -46.43
C SER A 109 5.28 10.09 -44.95
N ASP A 110 4.65 11.15 -44.45
CA ASP A 110 4.73 11.53 -43.03
C ASP A 110 4.27 10.38 -42.11
N PHE A 111 3.32 9.56 -42.57
CA PHE A 111 2.83 8.43 -41.80
C PHE A 111 3.87 7.31 -41.67
N ASP A 112 4.69 7.08 -42.71
CA ASP A 112 5.72 6.05 -42.67
C ASP A 112 6.87 6.43 -41.73
N VAL A 113 7.25 7.71 -41.72
CA VAL A 113 8.23 8.23 -40.75
C VAL A 113 7.68 8.18 -39.33
N LEU A 114 6.39 8.50 -39.14
CA LEU A 114 5.72 8.44 -37.85
C LEU A 114 5.67 7.02 -37.25
N LYS A 115 5.41 5.99 -38.08
CA LYS A 115 5.37 4.58 -37.64
C LYS A 115 6.66 4.16 -36.94
N LYS A 116 7.83 4.64 -37.39
CA LYS A 116 9.13 4.34 -36.77
C LYS A 116 9.13 4.73 -35.28
N PHE A 117 8.68 5.94 -34.99
CA PHE A 117 8.63 6.47 -33.63
C PHE A 117 7.60 5.75 -32.75
N ILE A 118 6.42 5.45 -33.31
CA ILE A 118 5.36 4.73 -32.60
C ILE A 118 5.78 3.28 -32.29
N CYS A 119 6.41 2.60 -33.24
CA CYS A 119 6.91 1.24 -33.07
C CYS A 119 7.96 1.20 -31.95
N TYR A 120 8.92 2.11 -31.99
CA TYR A 120 9.94 2.24 -30.94
C TYR A 120 9.31 2.46 -29.55
N GLY A 121 8.36 3.41 -29.45
CA GLY A 121 7.66 3.68 -28.19
C GLY A 121 6.86 2.49 -27.67
N THR A 122 6.19 1.77 -28.58
CA THR A 122 5.38 0.59 -28.23
C THR A 122 6.26 -0.56 -27.74
N VAL A 123 7.35 -0.88 -28.44
CA VAL A 123 8.26 -1.97 -28.06
C VAL A 123 8.96 -1.66 -26.74
N ALA A 124 9.46 -0.44 -26.57
CA ALA A 124 10.07 -0.01 -25.31
C ALA A 124 9.07 -0.03 -24.15
N GLY A 125 7.85 0.47 -24.37
CA GLY A 125 6.78 0.45 -23.37
C GLY A 125 6.34 -0.97 -23.00
N PHE A 126 6.19 -1.85 -23.99
CA PHE A 126 5.77 -3.24 -23.77
C PHE A 126 6.81 -4.03 -22.96
N THR A 127 8.08 -3.96 -23.35
CA THR A 127 9.18 -4.64 -22.64
C THR A 127 9.34 -4.11 -21.22
N GLY A 128 9.26 -2.79 -21.02
CA GLY A 128 9.28 -2.17 -19.70
C GLY A 128 8.09 -2.59 -18.82
N THR A 129 6.88 -2.65 -19.38
CA THR A 129 5.68 -3.08 -18.66
C THR A 129 5.79 -4.55 -18.26
N LEU A 130 6.26 -5.43 -19.15
CA LEU A 130 6.40 -6.85 -18.87
C LEU A 130 7.36 -7.10 -17.69
N LEU A 131 8.51 -6.43 -17.69
CA LEU A 131 9.45 -6.46 -16.58
C LEU A 131 8.85 -5.85 -15.30
N GLY A 132 8.14 -4.74 -15.43
CA GLY A 132 7.46 -4.07 -14.32
C GLY A 132 6.39 -4.95 -13.65
N ILE A 133 5.56 -5.64 -14.43
CA ILE A 133 4.55 -6.59 -13.92
C ILE A 133 5.24 -7.75 -13.21
N ALA A 134 6.29 -8.33 -13.80
CA ALA A 134 7.01 -9.44 -13.19
C ALA A 134 7.61 -9.05 -11.83
N LEU A 135 8.30 -7.91 -11.77
CA LEU A 135 8.89 -7.43 -10.52
C LEU A 135 7.82 -6.97 -9.51
N GLY A 136 6.78 -6.28 -9.98
CA GLY A 136 5.71 -5.73 -9.15
C GLY A 136 4.79 -6.78 -8.56
N GLN A 137 4.52 -7.88 -9.27
CA GLN A 137 3.58 -8.92 -8.84
C GLN A 137 4.26 -10.04 -8.03
N TYR A 138 5.53 -10.34 -8.32
CA TYR A 138 6.23 -11.46 -7.68
C TYR A 138 7.24 -11.00 -6.63
N VAL A 139 8.11 -10.04 -6.96
CA VAL A 139 9.24 -9.65 -6.08
C VAL A 139 8.77 -8.78 -4.92
N LEU A 140 8.01 -7.72 -5.22
CA LEU A 140 7.59 -6.75 -4.20
C LEU A 140 6.69 -7.38 -3.12
N PRO A 141 5.63 -8.14 -3.45
CA PRO A 141 4.79 -8.76 -2.43
C PRO A 141 5.54 -9.81 -1.62
N SER A 142 6.46 -10.56 -2.23
CA SER A 142 7.29 -11.55 -1.54
C SER A 142 8.18 -10.91 -0.46
N ILE A 143 8.82 -9.79 -0.77
CA ILE A 143 9.68 -9.07 0.20
C ILE A 143 8.84 -8.49 1.35
N VAL A 144 7.71 -7.84 1.04
CA VAL A 144 6.84 -7.21 2.03
C VAL A 144 6.23 -8.25 2.96
N THR A 145 5.65 -9.32 2.40
CA THR A 145 5.03 -10.39 3.19
C THR A 145 6.05 -11.13 4.04
N ARG A 146 7.24 -11.45 3.52
CA ARG A 146 8.31 -12.07 4.32
C ARG A 146 8.71 -11.20 5.51
N THR A 147 8.78 -9.88 5.33
CA THR A 147 9.15 -8.96 6.41
C THR A 147 8.07 -8.87 7.49
N VAL A 148 6.78 -8.82 7.10
CA VAL A 148 5.65 -8.76 8.04
C VAL A 148 5.42 -10.11 8.72
N SER A 149 5.54 -11.22 7.99
CA SER A 149 5.33 -12.56 8.53
C SER A 149 6.47 -13.02 9.42
N ASN A 150 7.68 -12.46 9.34
CA ASN A 150 8.77 -12.85 10.26
C ASN A 150 8.46 -12.58 11.74
N THR A 151 7.56 -11.65 12.04
CA THR A 151 7.10 -11.37 13.41
C THR A 151 5.82 -12.11 13.79
N MET A 152 5.25 -12.91 12.89
CA MET A 152 3.95 -13.57 13.08
C MET A 152 3.98 -15.05 12.69
N ILE A 153 3.16 -15.88 13.35
CA ILE A 153 3.02 -17.30 12.99
C ILE A 153 1.95 -17.42 11.89
N ILE A 154 2.23 -16.85 10.72
CA ILE A 154 1.32 -16.86 9.56
C ILE A 154 2.02 -17.61 8.42
N GLY A 155 1.29 -18.50 7.74
CA GLY A 155 1.81 -19.27 6.61
C GLY A 155 2.35 -18.40 5.48
N GLY A 156 3.11 -19.03 4.57
CA GLY A 156 3.81 -18.34 3.48
C GLY A 156 2.90 -17.54 2.52
N PRO A 157 3.47 -16.56 1.79
CA PRO A 157 2.69 -15.69 0.92
C PRO A 157 2.06 -16.44 -0.25
N LYS A 158 0.76 -16.28 -0.42
CA LYS A 158 0.06 -16.69 -1.65
C LYS A 158 0.15 -15.56 -2.67
N LEU A 159 0.83 -15.82 -3.77
CA LEU A 159 0.97 -14.89 -4.89
C LEU A 159 -0.18 -15.15 -5.87
N TYR A 160 -1.05 -14.15 -6.04
CA TYR A 160 -2.11 -14.17 -7.05
C TYR A 160 -1.69 -13.33 -8.23
N PHE A 161 -2.12 -13.66 -9.44
CA PHE A 161 -1.92 -12.84 -10.62
C PHE A 161 -3.18 -12.00 -10.88
N TYR A 162 -3.09 -10.67 -10.76
CA TYR A 162 -4.20 -9.78 -11.04
C TYR A 162 -4.14 -9.27 -12.48
N CYS A 163 -4.89 -9.92 -13.37
CA CYS A 163 -4.94 -9.57 -14.79
C CYS A 163 -5.44 -8.13 -15.01
N SER A 164 -6.45 -7.68 -14.26
CA SER A 164 -7.03 -6.34 -14.39
C SER A 164 -6.01 -5.22 -14.18
N PHE A 165 -5.18 -5.31 -13.13
CA PHE A 165 -4.13 -4.32 -12.86
C PHE A 165 -2.98 -4.40 -13.87
N SER A 166 -2.66 -5.60 -14.34
CA SER A 166 -1.67 -5.81 -15.40
C SER A 166 -2.10 -5.13 -16.70
N LEU A 167 -3.36 -5.32 -17.11
CA LEU A 167 -3.92 -4.67 -18.31
C LEU A 167 -3.93 -3.14 -18.17
N LEU A 168 -4.31 -2.64 -16.98
CA LEU A 168 -4.32 -1.21 -16.71
C LEU A 168 -2.92 -0.60 -16.79
N SER A 169 -1.91 -1.28 -16.24
CA SER A 169 -0.50 -0.84 -16.33
C SER A 169 0.01 -0.79 -17.77
N LEU A 170 -0.42 -1.73 -18.62
CA LEU A 170 -0.08 -1.77 -20.03
C LEU A 170 -0.71 -0.59 -20.79
N ILE A 171 -2.00 -0.33 -20.57
CA ILE A 171 -2.71 0.80 -21.19
C ILE A 171 -2.03 2.12 -20.81
N PHE A 172 -1.77 2.33 -19.53
CA PHE A 172 -1.12 3.56 -19.06
C PHE A 172 0.30 3.72 -19.61
N THR A 173 1.08 2.64 -19.70
CA THR A 173 2.44 2.71 -20.27
C THR A 173 2.41 2.99 -21.77
N LEU A 174 1.48 2.39 -22.51
CA LEU A 174 1.32 2.68 -23.94
C LEU A 174 0.87 4.12 -24.17
N ILE A 175 -0.06 4.64 -23.35
CA ILE A 175 -0.45 6.06 -23.41
C ILE A 175 0.76 6.94 -23.15
N SER A 176 1.53 6.69 -22.10
CA SER A 176 2.66 7.54 -21.73
C SER A 176 3.83 7.47 -22.72
N ALA A 177 4.03 6.35 -23.42
CA ALA A 177 5.08 6.18 -24.42
C ALA A 177 4.67 6.66 -25.82
N VAL A 178 3.46 6.32 -26.27
CA VAL A 178 3.01 6.57 -27.65
C VAL A 178 2.44 7.98 -27.81
N MET A 179 1.67 8.49 -26.84
CA MET A 179 1.06 9.82 -26.95
C MET A 179 2.09 10.95 -27.18
N PRO A 180 3.22 11.03 -26.45
CA PRO A 180 4.24 12.05 -26.72
C PRO A 180 4.83 11.92 -28.13
N THR A 181 5.19 10.70 -28.54
CA THR A 181 5.79 10.47 -29.87
C THR A 181 4.84 10.91 -30.98
N PHE A 182 3.56 10.56 -30.88
CA PHE A 182 2.55 10.95 -31.85
C PHE A 182 2.39 12.47 -31.94
N LEU A 183 2.24 13.15 -30.80
CA LEU A 183 2.04 14.61 -30.77
C LEU A 183 3.26 15.38 -31.28
N VAL A 184 4.47 14.99 -30.87
CA VAL A 184 5.70 15.69 -31.23
C VAL A 184 6.09 15.40 -32.67
N ALA A 185 6.08 14.13 -33.09
CA ALA A 185 6.45 13.76 -34.46
C ALA A 185 5.44 14.29 -35.48
N ARG A 186 4.13 14.27 -35.19
CA ARG A 186 3.13 14.88 -36.09
C ARG A 186 3.34 16.39 -36.24
N LYS A 187 3.70 17.08 -35.15
CA LYS A 187 3.99 18.52 -35.19
C LYS A 187 5.26 18.81 -35.99
N GLU A 188 6.32 18.04 -35.80
CA GLU A 188 7.58 18.19 -36.53
C GLU A 188 7.42 17.86 -38.02
N LEU A 189 6.79 16.74 -38.36
CA LEU A 189 6.63 16.30 -39.75
C LEU A 189 5.74 17.22 -40.59
N ASN A 190 4.89 18.04 -39.96
CA ASN A 190 4.08 19.03 -40.67
C ASN A 190 4.90 20.26 -41.13
N GLU A 191 6.17 20.39 -40.74
CA GLU A 191 7.08 21.41 -41.25
C GLU A 191 7.59 21.04 -42.66
N ASN A 192 8.01 22.06 -43.43
CA ASN A 192 8.57 21.84 -44.77
C ASN A 192 9.86 21.03 -44.71
N THR A 193 10.07 20.14 -45.67
CA THR A 193 11.25 19.25 -45.74
C THR A 193 12.58 20.02 -45.67
N ALA A 194 12.67 21.18 -46.33
CA ALA A 194 13.85 22.04 -46.27
C ALA A 194 14.15 22.58 -44.86
N GLN A 195 13.14 22.76 -44.01
CA GLN A 195 13.28 23.21 -42.62
C GLN A 195 13.62 22.05 -41.66
N LEU A 196 13.29 20.81 -42.02
CA LEU A 196 13.66 19.62 -41.25
C LEU A 196 15.15 19.29 -41.36
N LEU A 197 15.78 19.65 -42.49
CA LEU A 197 17.23 19.48 -42.71
C LEU A 197 18.08 20.53 -41.98
N LEU A 198 17.44 21.58 -41.44
CA LEU A 198 18.12 22.63 -40.68
C LEU A 198 18.03 22.35 -39.17
N PRO A 199 19.05 22.76 -38.38
CA PRO A 199 18.96 22.72 -36.94
C PRO A 199 17.78 23.56 -36.47
N LYS A 200 17.07 23.07 -35.46
CA LYS A 200 15.86 23.72 -34.95
C LYS A 200 16.19 25.14 -34.48
N PRO A 201 15.52 26.18 -35.03
CA PRO A 201 15.78 27.56 -34.64
C PRO A 201 15.43 27.77 -33.16
N PRO A 202 16.16 28.64 -32.43
CA PRO A 202 15.82 28.95 -31.05
C PRO A 202 14.43 29.57 -30.98
N VAL A 203 13.62 29.13 -30.01
CA VAL A 203 12.24 29.63 -29.84
C VAL A 203 12.23 31.15 -29.64
N SER A 204 11.27 31.86 -30.25
CA SER A 204 11.15 33.32 -30.11
C SER A 204 10.97 33.72 -28.64
N GLY A 205 11.71 34.75 -28.21
CA GLY A 205 11.61 35.27 -26.84
C GLY A 205 10.31 36.07 -26.67
N SER A 206 9.46 35.66 -25.73
CA SER A 206 8.26 36.42 -25.34
C SER A 206 8.51 37.23 -24.07
N LYS A 207 7.73 38.30 -23.86
CA LYS A 207 7.64 39.00 -22.56
C LYS A 207 7.28 38.02 -21.45
N ILE A 208 7.87 38.17 -20.27
CA ILE A 208 7.59 37.29 -19.10
C ILE A 208 6.52 37.92 -18.22
N LEU A 209 5.68 37.10 -17.59
CA LEU A 209 4.78 37.54 -16.50
C LEU A 209 5.51 38.21 -15.32
N LEU A 210 6.77 37.84 -15.05
CA LEU A 210 7.59 38.48 -14.01
C LEU A 210 7.92 39.94 -14.33
N GLU A 211 7.89 40.36 -15.60
CA GLU A 211 8.04 41.78 -15.97
C GLU A 211 6.85 42.63 -15.50
N ARG A 212 5.70 42.00 -15.23
CA ARG A 212 4.50 42.67 -14.73
C ARG A 212 4.55 42.89 -13.20
N ILE A 213 5.38 42.13 -12.48
CA ILE A 213 5.53 42.24 -11.03
C ILE A 213 6.75 43.13 -10.74
N GLY A 214 6.53 44.45 -10.76
CA GLY A 214 7.61 45.45 -10.65
C GLY A 214 8.47 45.33 -9.39
N PHE A 215 7.89 44.91 -8.26
CA PHE A 215 8.63 44.78 -6.99
C PHE A 215 9.77 43.75 -7.08
N ILE A 216 9.51 42.60 -7.68
CA ILE A 216 10.51 41.54 -7.85
C ILE A 216 11.44 41.89 -9.02
N TRP A 217 10.90 42.42 -10.11
CA TRP A 217 11.68 42.71 -11.33
C TRP A 217 12.70 43.84 -11.15
N ASN A 218 12.39 44.84 -10.33
CA ASN A 218 13.28 45.97 -10.08
C ASN A 218 14.50 45.62 -9.24
N GLY A 219 14.41 44.59 -8.39
CA GLY A 219 15.53 44.09 -7.58
C GLY A 219 16.50 43.15 -8.30
N LEU A 220 16.21 42.74 -9.54
CA LEU A 220 17.04 41.79 -10.29
C LEU A 220 18.12 42.50 -11.12
N ASN A 221 19.36 42.02 -11.02
CA ASN A 221 20.48 42.45 -11.85
C ASN A 221 20.26 42.04 -13.32
N PHE A 222 20.96 42.68 -14.26
CA PHE A 222 20.82 42.40 -15.70
C PHE A 222 20.96 40.91 -16.03
N THR A 223 21.96 40.23 -15.49
CA THR A 223 22.17 38.78 -15.67
C THR A 223 20.99 37.95 -15.16
N GLN A 224 20.37 38.35 -14.05
CA GLN A 224 19.20 37.66 -13.51
C GLN A 224 17.95 37.90 -14.37
N LYS A 225 17.78 39.11 -14.93
CA LYS A 225 16.70 39.42 -15.88
C LYS A 225 16.83 38.60 -17.17
N VAL A 226 18.04 38.48 -17.72
CA VAL A 226 18.33 37.66 -18.90
C VAL A 226 18.12 36.17 -18.59
N THR A 227 18.57 35.70 -17.43
CA THR A 227 18.40 34.30 -16.99
C THR A 227 16.92 33.97 -16.81
N ALA A 228 16.15 34.85 -16.15
CA ALA A 228 14.70 34.70 -16.02
C ALA A 228 14.02 34.63 -17.38
N ARG A 229 14.35 35.52 -18.33
CA ARG A 229 13.84 35.45 -19.71
C ARG A 229 14.16 34.12 -20.37
N ASN A 230 15.37 33.59 -20.18
CA ASN A 230 15.78 32.33 -20.76
C ASN A 230 15.03 31.13 -20.15
N ILE A 231 14.80 31.14 -18.85
CA ILE A 231 14.03 30.10 -18.16
C ILE A 231 12.58 30.07 -18.66
N PHE A 232 11.93 31.25 -18.75
CA PHE A 232 10.56 31.37 -19.24
C PHE A 232 10.42 31.23 -20.77
N ARG A 233 11.53 31.29 -21.51
CA ARG A 233 11.58 30.99 -22.94
C ARG A 233 11.40 29.49 -23.20
N TYR A 234 11.94 28.63 -22.33
CA TYR A 234 11.83 27.16 -22.43
C TYR A 234 10.89 26.58 -21.37
N LYS A 235 9.65 27.07 -21.30
CA LYS A 235 8.66 26.69 -20.25
C LYS A 235 8.49 25.18 -20.08
N GLN A 236 8.48 24.45 -21.19
CA GLN A 236 8.32 22.99 -21.18
C GLN A 236 9.51 22.29 -20.49
N ARG A 237 10.75 22.71 -20.80
CA ARG A 237 11.97 22.19 -20.14
C ARG A 237 12.01 22.58 -18.66
N MET A 238 11.60 23.80 -18.33
CA MET A 238 11.53 24.27 -16.95
C MET A 238 10.53 23.44 -16.12
N MET A 239 9.27 23.34 -16.57
CA MET A 239 8.22 22.58 -15.89
C MET A 239 8.62 21.12 -15.68
N MET A 240 9.17 20.52 -16.72
CA MET A 240 9.73 19.17 -16.69
C MET A 240 10.80 19.00 -15.60
N THR A 241 11.76 19.93 -15.51
CA THR A 241 12.84 19.85 -14.51
C THR A 241 12.28 20.05 -13.10
N VAL A 242 11.41 21.05 -12.91
CA VAL A 242 10.81 21.36 -11.60
C VAL A 242 9.96 20.19 -11.11
N LEU A 243 9.08 19.65 -11.94
CA LEU A 243 8.23 18.52 -11.57
C LEU A 243 9.04 17.23 -11.36
N GLY A 244 10.07 17.01 -12.19
CA GLY A 244 10.96 15.84 -12.03
C GLY A 244 11.77 15.89 -10.75
N VAL A 245 12.42 17.02 -10.46
CA VAL A 245 13.23 17.20 -9.23
C VAL A 245 12.33 17.18 -8.00
N THR A 246 11.25 17.95 -7.98
CA THR A 246 10.30 17.97 -6.85
C THR A 246 9.68 16.59 -6.64
N GLY A 247 9.28 15.89 -7.70
CA GLY A 247 8.73 14.54 -7.61
C GLY A 247 9.73 13.54 -7.00
N SER A 248 10.99 13.61 -7.43
CA SER A 248 12.06 12.75 -6.90
C SER A 248 12.36 13.04 -5.43
N VAL A 249 12.46 14.33 -5.06
CA VAL A 249 12.70 14.75 -3.68
C VAL A 249 11.51 14.40 -2.78
N ALA A 250 10.28 14.60 -3.25
CA ALA A 250 9.07 14.24 -2.52
C ALA A 250 8.98 12.73 -2.27
N LEU A 251 9.32 11.90 -3.27
CA LEU A 251 9.33 10.45 -3.12
C LEU A 251 10.38 9.98 -2.11
N LEU A 252 11.58 10.56 -2.18
CA LEU A 252 12.65 10.28 -1.22
C LEU A 252 12.22 10.69 0.20
N PHE A 253 11.63 11.88 0.35
CA PHE A 253 11.15 12.36 1.63
C PHE A 253 10.01 11.51 2.19
N ALA A 254 9.10 11.02 1.35
CA ALA A 254 8.03 10.11 1.77
C ALA A 254 8.61 8.77 2.28
N GLY A 255 9.58 8.19 1.55
CA GLY A 255 10.24 6.94 1.97
C GLY A 255 11.00 7.09 3.29
N LEU A 256 11.83 8.13 3.40
CA LEU A 256 12.55 8.43 4.65
C LEU A 256 11.60 8.83 5.78
N GLY A 257 10.50 9.50 5.47
CA GLY A 257 9.45 9.88 6.41
C GLY A 257 8.79 8.66 7.04
N ILE A 258 8.41 7.67 6.22
CA ILE A 258 7.86 6.39 6.70
C ILE A 258 8.89 5.66 7.56
N GLN A 259 10.15 5.56 7.10
CA GLN A 259 11.23 4.90 7.82
C GLN A 259 11.48 5.54 9.21
N SER A 260 11.60 6.87 9.24
CA SER A 260 11.82 7.66 10.46
C SER A 260 10.63 7.56 11.41
N SER A 261 9.40 7.58 10.89
CA SER A 261 8.18 7.46 11.69
C SER A 261 8.12 6.10 12.39
N ILE A 262 8.34 5.00 11.65
CA ILE A 262 8.33 3.65 12.23
C ILE A 262 9.44 3.48 13.28
N GLY A 263 10.65 3.96 13.00
CA GLY A 263 11.79 3.83 13.91
C GLY A 263 11.61 4.55 15.26
N LYS A 264 10.84 5.64 15.29
CA LYS A 264 10.63 6.44 16.50
C LYS A 264 9.38 6.06 17.29
N VAL A 265 8.43 5.33 16.68
CA VAL A 265 7.15 4.97 17.34
C VAL A 265 7.38 4.31 18.70
N VAL A 266 8.26 3.31 18.81
CA VAL A 266 8.50 2.62 20.10
C VAL A 266 9.06 3.58 21.14
N ASN A 267 10.04 4.41 20.78
CA ASN A 267 10.63 5.37 21.71
C ASN A 267 9.62 6.43 22.16
N ASN A 268 8.85 7.02 21.25
CA ASN A 268 7.84 8.01 21.61
C ASN A 268 6.72 7.39 22.45
N GLN A 269 6.27 6.17 22.10
CA GLN A 269 5.22 5.48 22.85
C GLN A 269 5.63 5.22 24.31
N PHE A 270 6.83 4.68 24.54
CA PHE A 270 7.23 4.26 25.88
C PHE A 270 8.03 5.30 26.68
N LYS A 271 8.58 6.35 26.06
CA LYS A 271 9.30 7.41 26.78
C LYS A 271 8.48 8.69 26.94
N GLU A 272 7.68 9.07 25.95
CA GLU A 272 6.99 10.36 25.97
C GLU A 272 5.52 10.23 26.35
N ILE A 273 4.81 9.25 25.79
CA ILE A 273 3.36 9.08 25.95
C ILE A 273 3.05 8.24 27.20
N THR A 274 3.52 7.00 27.25
CA THR A 274 3.33 6.11 28.40
C THR A 274 4.51 6.25 29.35
N ARG A 275 4.58 7.39 30.04
CA ARG A 275 5.60 7.64 31.06
C ARG A 275 5.33 6.76 32.27
N PHE A 276 6.37 6.10 32.76
CA PHE A 276 6.32 5.32 34.00
C PHE A 276 7.20 6.02 35.03
N ASP A 277 6.61 6.51 36.11
CA ASP A 277 7.37 7.06 37.22
C ASP A 277 8.04 5.94 38.04
N ILE A 278 7.36 4.79 38.18
CA ILE A 278 7.88 3.59 38.84
C ILE A 278 7.34 2.35 38.11
N LEU A 279 8.23 1.48 37.62
CA LEU A 279 7.87 0.22 36.97
C LEU A 279 8.31 -0.96 37.84
N ALA A 280 7.40 -1.48 38.67
CA ALA A 280 7.67 -2.65 39.52
C ALA A 280 7.39 -3.96 38.77
N VAL A 281 8.43 -4.58 38.20
CA VAL A 281 8.31 -5.88 37.50
C VAL A 281 8.64 -7.01 38.47
N LYS A 282 7.61 -7.74 38.92
CA LYS A 282 7.81 -8.98 39.68
C LYS A 282 8.24 -10.10 38.73
N LYS A 283 9.54 -10.42 38.72
CA LYS A 283 10.11 -11.52 37.93
C LYS A 283 9.64 -12.87 38.49
N ILE A 284 8.49 -13.36 38.02
CA ILE A 284 8.03 -14.72 38.32
C ILE A 284 8.75 -15.67 37.37
N ILE A 285 9.72 -16.42 37.90
CA ILE A 285 10.40 -17.50 37.17
C ILE A 285 9.39 -18.63 36.96
N LEU A 286 8.70 -18.63 35.81
CA LEU A 286 7.75 -19.67 35.39
C LEU A 286 8.42 -20.97 34.89
N VAL A 287 9.66 -21.26 35.31
CA VAL A 287 10.38 -22.46 34.86
C VAL A 287 9.92 -23.74 35.58
N LYS A 288 9.20 -23.64 36.71
CA LYS A 288 8.86 -24.82 37.54
C LYS A 288 7.38 -25.24 37.59
N MET A 289 6.44 -24.44 37.07
CA MET A 289 5.00 -24.77 37.10
C MET A 289 4.46 -25.44 35.83
N SER A 290 5.17 -25.39 34.70
CA SER A 290 4.71 -26.04 33.45
C SER A 290 4.80 -27.58 33.50
N LYS A 291 5.67 -28.18 34.33
CA LYS A 291 5.77 -29.64 34.44
C LYS A 291 4.67 -30.33 35.28
N LYS A 292 3.81 -29.59 35.99
CA LYS A 292 2.77 -30.20 36.86
C LYS A 292 1.33 -29.84 36.50
N LYS A 293 1.10 -28.98 35.51
CA LYS A 293 -0.25 -28.57 35.06
C LYS A 293 -0.45 -28.72 33.54
N LEU A 294 0.19 -29.73 32.95
CA LEU A 294 -0.18 -30.25 31.64
C LEU A 294 -0.94 -31.57 31.84
N ILE A 295 -2.04 -31.49 32.59
CA ILE A 295 -3.06 -32.54 32.68
C ILE A 295 -4.38 -31.82 32.44
N ILE A 296 -4.90 -32.01 31.22
CA ILE A 296 -6.31 -32.04 30.83
C ILE A 296 -7.08 -30.72 31.02
N PHE A 297 -7.39 -30.05 29.91
CA PHE A 297 -8.75 -29.95 29.32
C PHE A 297 -8.63 -29.57 27.84
#